data_AF-A0A212EH02-F1
#
_entry.id   AF-A0A212EH02-F1
#
_cell.length_a   1.000
_cell.length_b   1.000
_cell.length_c   1.000
_cell.angle_alpha   90.00
_cell.angle_beta   90.00
_cell.angle_gamma   90.00
#
_symmetry.space_group_name_H-M   'P 1'
#
loop_
_entity.id
_entity.type
_entity.pdbx_description
1 polymer ?
#
loop_
_entity_poly.entity_id
_entity_poly.type
_entity_poly.pdbx_seq_one_letter_code
_entity_poly.pdbx_strand_id
1 'polypeptide(L)'
;MGMHKPIYHPMNDCGDVVVCINSRDIALRGDEWKKRAYFHHTGYPGGATWTLAWEVHNKDPTMIIKKAVYRSMKGNLQRRHTMERLLIYPDEEVPEDVLQNVTNQIRQLRLVPTRLDHIPEDEVRKFPKVMDYPKDYVYK
;
A
#
# COMPACT_ATOMS: atom_id res chain seq x y z
N MET A 1 11.53 13.36 -3.39
CA MET A 1 12.91 13.48 -2.86
C MET A 1 14.00 13.37 -3.92
N GLY A 2 13.88 12.52 -4.95
CA GLY A 2 14.88 12.47 -6.03
C GLY A 2 16.15 11.66 -5.71
N MET A 3 16.18 10.92 -4.59
CA MET A 3 17.35 10.14 -4.16
C MET A 3 17.78 9.03 -5.14
N HIS A 4 16.92 8.64 -6.09
CA HIS A 4 17.29 7.68 -7.13
C HIS A 4 18.09 8.31 -8.26
N LYS A 5 18.13 9.65 -8.37
CA LYS A 5 18.87 10.38 -9.40
C LYS A 5 20.30 10.65 -8.92
N PRO A 6 21.32 10.41 -9.75
CA PRO A 6 22.72 10.74 -9.40
C PRO A 6 22.96 12.23 -9.09
N ILE A 7 22.10 13.12 -9.60
CA ILE A 7 22.17 14.58 -9.40
C ILE A 7 21.51 15.04 -8.08
N TYR A 8 21.16 14.12 -7.18
CA TYR A 8 20.49 14.43 -5.93
C TYR A 8 21.38 15.29 -5.01
N HIS A 9 20.82 16.43 -4.57
CA HIS A 9 21.36 17.24 -3.49
C HIS A 9 20.20 17.73 -2.61
N PRO A 10 20.31 17.75 -1.27
CA PRO A 10 19.19 18.12 -0.39
C PRO A 10 18.61 19.52 -0.61
N MET A 11 19.42 20.44 -1.16
CA MET A 11 19.01 21.81 -1.49
C MET A 11 18.36 21.92 -2.89
N ASN A 12 18.58 20.93 -3.75
CA ASN A 12 18.07 20.93 -5.12
C ASN A 12 16.69 20.27 -5.18
N ASP A 13 15.76 20.93 -5.86
CA ASP A 13 14.44 20.38 -6.09
C ASP A 13 14.42 19.43 -7.30
N CYS A 14 14.77 18.17 -7.05
CA CYS A 14 14.89 17.13 -8.08
C CYS A 14 13.89 15.98 -7.91
N GLY A 15 12.84 16.17 -7.11
CA GLY A 15 11.83 15.14 -6.83
C GLY A 15 10.78 14.98 -7.93
N ASP A 16 10.41 13.73 -8.22
CA ASP A 16 9.40 13.39 -9.22
C ASP A 16 7.98 13.31 -8.66
N VAL A 17 7.01 13.29 -9.58
CA VAL A 17 5.61 12.99 -9.29
C VAL A 17 5.42 11.47 -9.20
N VAL A 18 4.70 11.03 -8.17
CA VAL A 18 4.38 9.62 -7.96
C VAL A 18 2.88 9.46 -7.94
N VAL A 19 2.38 8.60 -8.81
CA VAL A 19 0.97 8.22 -8.86
C VAL A 19 0.83 6.83 -8.24
N CYS A 20 -0.01 6.70 -7.21
CA CYS A 20 -0.38 5.45 -6.57
C CYS A 20 -1.85 5.17 -6.82
N ILE A 21 -2.16 4.09 -7.52
CA ILE A 21 -3.54 3.62 -7.77
C ILE A 21 -3.89 2.46 -6.85
N ASN A 22 -5.16 2.09 -6.79
CA ASN A 22 -5.66 0.96 -5.99
C ASN A 22 -5.27 1.03 -4.51
N SER A 23 -5.28 2.23 -3.94
CA SER A 23 -5.00 2.38 -2.51
C SER A 23 -6.05 1.70 -1.63
N ARG A 24 -7.26 1.42 -2.14
CA ARG A 24 -8.29 0.68 -1.41
C ARG A 24 -7.92 -0.78 -1.15
N ASP A 25 -7.20 -1.42 -2.08
CA ASP A 25 -6.91 -2.87 -2.05
C ASP A 25 -5.55 -3.21 -1.43
N ILE A 26 -5.04 -2.34 -0.56
CA ILE A 26 -3.78 -2.59 0.15
C ILE A 26 -3.90 -3.73 1.17
N ALA A 27 -2.80 -4.44 1.39
CA ALA A 27 -2.72 -5.51 2.38
C ALA A 27 -1.69 -5.17 3.48
N LEU A 28 -2.17 -5.02 4.72
CA LEU A 28 -1.32 -4.95 5.92
C LEU A 28 -0.95 -6.35 6.43
N ARG A 29 0.15 -6.45 7.19
CA ARG A 29 0.66 -7.76 7.63
C ARG A 29 -0.07 -8.23 8.89
N GLY A 30 -0.49 -9.50 8.92
CA GLY A 30 -1.11 -10.11 10.10
C GLY A 30 -2.31 -9.29 10.61
N ASP A 31 -2.38 -9.06 11.92
CA ASP A 31 -3.49 -8.31 12.54
C ASP A 31 -3.29 -6.79 12.56
N GLU A 32 -2.37 -6.24 11.75
CA GLU A 32 -2.09 -4.79 11.74
C GLU A 32 -3.34 -3.94 11.52
N TRP A 33 -4.30 -4.43 10.74
CA TRP A 33 -5.60 -3.78 10.56
C TRP A 33 -6.31 -3.47 11.88
N LYS A 34 -6.24 -4.39 12.85
CA LYS A 34 -6.90 -4.27 14.16
C LYS A 34 -6.00 -3.69 15.25
N LYS A 35 -4.68 -3.84 15.11
CA LYS A 35 -3.70 -3.44 16.14
C LYS A 35 -3.09 -2.06 15.91
N ARG A 36 -2.96 -1.63 14.66
CA ARG A 36 -2.31 -0.35 14.33
C ARG A 36 -3.27 0.80 14.58
N ALA A 37 -2.94 1.65 15.56
CA ALA A 37 -3.71 2.84 15.90
C ALA A 37 -3.06 4.13 15.36
N TYR A 38 -3.88 5.03 14.84
CA TYR A 38 -3.50 6.37 14.41
C TYR A 38 -3.95 7.39 15.45
N PHE A 39 -2.98 8.06 16.06
CA PHE A 39 -3.22 9.16 16.99
C PHE A 39 -3.50 10.48 16.27
N HIS A 40 -4.43 11.25 16.80
CA HIS A 40 -4.71 12.64 16.44
C HIS A 40 -5.12 13.42 17.69
N HIS A 41 -4.77 14.71 17.76
CA HIS A 41 -5.16 15.60 18.85
C HIS A 41 -5.69 16.90 18.27
N THR A 42 -6.85 17.36 18.73
CA THR A 42 -7.48 18.60 18.21
C THR A 42 -6.88 19.88 18.78
N GLY A 43 -6.19 19.80 19.92
CA GLY A 43 -5.60 20.95 20.63
C GLY A 43 -6.37 21.34 21.89
N TYR A 44 -7.63 20.90 22.04
CA TYR A 44 -8.45 21.13 23.23
C TYR A 44 -8.23 20.04 24.29
N PRO A 45 -8.47 20.33 25.59
CA PRO A 45 -8.45 19.31 26.65
C PRO A 45 -9.40 18.15 26.32
N GLY A 46 -8.91 16.91 26.40
CA GLY A 46 -9.69 15.71 26.05
C GLY A 46 -9.82 15.44 24.54
N GLY A 47 -9.17 16.23 23.68
CA GLY A 47 -9.23 16.11 22.22
C GLY A 47 -8.37 14.99 21.61
N ALA A 48 -7.88 14.05 22.42
CA ALA A 48 -7.04 12.94 21.98
C ALA A 48 -7.89 11.80 21.41
N THR A 49 -7.58 11.38 20.19
CA THR A 49 -8.28 10.29 19.51
C THR A 49 -7.28 9.27 18.97
N TRP A 50 -7.59 7.99 19.15
CA TRP A 50 -6.90 6.87 18.53
C TRP A 50 -7.87 6.12 17.65
N THR A 51 -7.55 5.99 16.37
CA THR A 51 -8.42 5.35 15.37
C THR A 51 -7.68 4.16 14.77
N LEU A 52 -8.33 3.00 14.69
CA LEU A 52 -7.69 1.79 14.16
C LEU A 52 -7.49 1.89 12.65
N ALA A 53 -6.55 1.13 12.11
CA ALA A 53 -6.23 1.18 10.68
C ALA A 53 -7.44 0.88 9.80
N TRP A 54 -8.25 -0.13 10.15
CA TRP A 54 -9.47 -0.44 9.40
C TRP A 54 -10.47 0.71 9.38
N GLU A 55 -10.65 1.42 10.51
CA GLU A 55 -11.56 2.56 10.60
C GLU A 55 -11.06 3.76 9.79
N VAL A 56 -9.74 4.03 9.82
CA VAL A 56 -9.14 5.10 9.00
C VAL A 56 -9.33 4.79 7.52
N HIS A 57 -9.10 3.53 7.13
CA HIS A 57 -9.21 3.09 5.74
C HIS A 57 -10.65 3.11 5.21
N ASN A 58 -11.61 2.74 6.04
CA ASN A 58 -13.03 2.82 5.70
C ASN A 58 -13.49 4.28 5.49
N LYS A 59 -12.92 5.23 6.23
CA LYS A 59 -13.23 6.66 6.07
C LYS A 59 -12.54 7.27 4.85
N ASP A 60 -11.25 6.98 4.66
CA ASP A 60 -10.46 7.44 3.53
C ASP A 60 -9.41 6.36 3.18
N PRO A 61 -9.57 5.65 2.06
CA PRO A 61 -8.66 4.58 1.65
C PRO A 61 -7.26 5.09 1.27
N THR A 62 -7.09 6.40 1.02
CA THR A 62 -5.79 6.99 0.65
C THR A 62 -4.94 7.32 1.88
N MET A 63 -5.56 7.47 3.05
CA MET A 63 -4.92 8.06 4.24
C MET A 63 -3.82 7.20 4.84
N ILE A 64 -3.93 5.88 4.78
CA ILE A 64 -2.88 4.98 5.29
C ILE A 64 -1.58 5.18 4.51
N ILE A 65 -1.64 5.15 3.18
CA ILE A 65 -0.48 5.37 2.31
C ILE A 65 0.06 6.79 2.51
N LYS A 66 -0.82 7.80 2.49
CA LYS A 66 -0.43 9.21 2.70
C LYS A 66 0.34 9.40 4.01
N LYS A 67 -0.16 8.85 5.12
CA LYS A 67 0.50 8.92 6.44
C LYS A 67 1.80 8.12 6.49
N ALA A 68 1.86 6.95 5.84
CA ALA A 68 3.07 6.15 5.77
C ALA A 68 4.19 6.92 5.05
N VAL A 69 3.92 7.43 3.84
CA VAL A 69 4.89 8.19 3.05
C VAL A 69 5.30 9.48 3.78
N TYR A 70 4.35 10.19 4.39
CA TYR A 70 4.64 11.40 5.16
C TYR A 70 5.60 11.14 6.33
N ARG A 71 5.42 10.02 7.05
CA ARG A 71 6.29 9.64 8.17
C ARG A 71 7.65 9.10 7.73
N SER A 72 7.75 8.52 6.54
CA SER A 72 9.03 8.02 5.98
C SER A 72 9.97 9.15 5.54
N MET A 73 9.47 10.36 5.34
CA MET A 73 10.29 11.51 4.95
C MET A 73 10.92 12.23 6.14
N LYS A 74 12.08 12.86 5.90
CA LYS A 74 12.72 13.74 6.88
C LYS A 74 11.76 14.87 7.28
N GLY A 75 11.67 15.17 8.58
CA GLY A 75 10.77 16.19 9.13
C GLY A 75 11.18 17.64 8.88
N ASN A 76 11.47 18.00 7.62
CA ASN A 76 11.83 19.36 7.23
C ASN A 76 10.63 20.11 6.60
N LEU A 77 10.83 21.39 6.27
CA LEU A 77 9.80 22.24 5.65
C LEU A 77 9.43 21.79 4.22
N GLN A 78 10.40 21.28 3.44
CA GLN A 78 10.19 20.78 2.08
C GLN A 78 9.26 19.57 2.01
N ARG A 79 9.05 18.86 3.13
CA ARG A 79 8.19 17.68 3.20
C ARG A 79 6.76 17.97 2.70
N ARG A 80 6.21 19.15 2.98
CA ARG A 80 4.86 19.53 2.54
C ARG A 80 4.78 19.64 1.02
N HIS A 81 5.70 20.38 0.41
CA HIS A 81 5.79 20.51 -1.06
C HIS A 81 6.08 19.17 -1.75
N THR A 82 6.88 18.30 -1.11
CA THR A 82 7.12 16.96 -1.65
C THR A 82 5.85 16.10 -1.64
N MET A 83 4.98 16.25 -0.62
CA MET A 83 3.69 15.52 -0.58
C MET A 83 2.72 15.97 -1.66
N GLU A 84 2.79 17.22 -2.13
CA GLU A 84 1.92 17.72 -3.21
C GLU A 84 2.18 16.98 -4.54
N ARG A 85 3.37 16.36 -4.69
CA ARG A 85 3.73 15.53 -5.85
C ARG A 85 3.28 14.07 -5.73
N LEU A 86 2.68 13.69 -4.60
CA LEU A 86 2.16 12.34 -4.39
C LEU A 86 0.66 12.35 -4.65
N LEU A 87 0.27 11.73 -5.77
CA LEU A 87 -1.12 11.55 -6.17
C LEU A 87 -1.55 10.14 -5.78
N ILE A 88 -2.61 10.01 -4.99
CA ILE A 88 -3.10 8.71 -4.50
C ILE A 88 -4.56 8.59 -4.91
N TYR A 89 -4.88 7.54 -5.66
CA TYR A 89 -6.23 7.20 -6.09
C TYR A 89 -6.72 5.93 -5.38
N PRO A 90 -7.98 5.90 -4.92
CA PRO A 90 -8.56 4.74 -4.27
C PRO A 90 -8.70 3.54 -5.20
N ASP A 91 -9.11 3.83 -6.44
CA ASP A 91 -9.47 2.87 -7.49
C ASP A 91 -8.47 2.95 -8.65
N GLU A 92 -8.76 2.23 -9.74
CA GLU A 92 -7.95 2.21 -10.97
C GLU A 92 -8.15 3.46 -11.84
N GLU A 93 -9.24 4.19 -11.61
CA GLU A 93 -9.58 5.39 -12.38
C GLU A 93 -8.63 6.54 -12.01
N VAL A 94 -7.88 6.99 -13.03
CA VAL A 94 -6.97 8.13 -12.95
C VAL A 94 -7.42 9.17 -13.98
N PRO A 95 -7.45 10.47 -13.64
CA PRO A 95 -7.70 11.54 -14.59
C PRO A 95 -6.81 11.45 -15.83
N GLU A 96 -7.39 11.75 -17.00
CA GLU A 96 -6.73 11.55 -18.29
C GLU A 96 -5.46 12.42 -18.44
N ASP A 97 -5.50 13.64 -17.91
CA ASP A 97 -4.37 14.57 -17.86
C ASP A 97 -3.18 13.99 -17.08
N VAL A 98 -3.44 13.28 -15.98
CA VAL A 98 -2.39 12.61 -15.21
C VAL A 98 -1.89 11.39 -15.96
N LEU A 99 -2.80 10.59 -16.52
CA LEU A 99 -2.48 9.33 -17.20
C LEU A 99 -1.61 9.54 -18.45
N GLN A 100 -1.90 10.57 -19.25
CA GLN A 100 -1.12 10.93 -20.45
C GLN A 100 0.34 11.29 -20.12
N ASN A 101 0.60 11.78 -18.91
CA ASN A 101 1.93 12.19 -18.46
C ASN A 101 2.72 11.07 -17.74
N VAL A 102 2.13 9.88 -17.57
CA VAL A 102 2.81 8.76 -16.91
C VAL A 102 3.89 8.20 -17.82
N THR A 103 5.15 8.25 -17.37
CA THR A 103 6.30 7.77 -18.14
C THR A 103 6.67 6.32 -17.84
N ASN A 104 6.56 5.89 -16.58
CA ASN A 104 7.07 4.59 -16.13
C ASN A 104 6.21 4.01 -15.00
N GLN A 105 6.15 2.68 -14.92
CA GLN A 105 5.48 1.93 -13.88
C GLN A 105 6.51 1.19 -13.02
N ILE A 106 6.49 1.45 -11.71
CA ILE A 106 7.36 0.77 -10.75
C ILE A 106 6.86 -0.67 -10.55
N ARG A 107 7.76 -1.65 -10.63
CA ARG A 107 7.42 -3.06 -10.34
C ARG A 107 6.86 -3.21 -8.91
N GLN A 108 5.84 -4.06 -8.76
CA GLN A 108 5.35 -4.42 -7.43
C GLN A 108 6.43 -5.20 -6.67
N LEU A 109 6.72 -4.77 -5.44
CA LEU A 109 7.75 -5.39 -4.60
C LEU A 109 7.34 -6.78 -4.08
N ARG A 110 6.04 -6.96 -3.80
CA ARG A 110 5.48 -8.21 -3.29
C ARG A 110 4.63 -8.84 -4.38
N LEU A 111 5.01 -10.03 -4.82
CA LEU A 111 4.19 -10.83 -5.71
C LEU A 111 2.93 -11.28 -4.96
N VAL A 112 1.77 -11.14 -5.59
CA VAL A 112 0.50 -11.62 -5.04
C VAL A 112 0.47 -13.14 -5.21
N PRO A 113 0.36 -13.92 -4.11
CA PRO A 113 0.28 -15.36 -4.21
C PRO A 113 -1.04 -15.76 -4.90
N THR A 114 -0.99 -16.77 -5.75
CA THR A 114 -2.18 -17.35 -6.38
C THR A 114 -2.92 -18.21 -5.37
N ARG A 115 -4.25 -18.08 -5.35
CA ARG A 115 -5.12 -18.99 -4.59
C ARG A 115 -5.25 -20.31 -5.35
N LEU A 116 -5.53 -21.39 -4.63
CA LEU A 116 -5.69 -22.73 -5.20
C LEU A 116 -6.68 -22.75 -6.38
N ASP A 117 -7.79 -22.01 -6.26
CA ASP A 117 -8.84 -21.93 -7.29
C ASP A 117 -8.37 -21.36 -8.64
N HIS A 118 -7.26 -20.62 -8.65
CA HIS A 118 -6.71 -19.98 -9.85
C HIS A 118 -5.56 -20.78 -10.49
N ILE A 119 -5.13 -21.88 -9.86
CA ILE A 119 -4.05 -22.72 -10.37
C ILE A 119 -4.66 -23.71 -11.38
N PRO A 120 -4.09 -23.84 -12.61
CA PRO A 120 -4.62 -24.77 -13.59
C PRO A 120 -4.51 -26.22 -13.10
N GLU A 121 -5.54 -27.02 -13.39
CA GLU A 121 -5.65 -28.39 -12.91
C GLU A 121 -4.45 -29.28 -13.32
N ASP A 122 -3.86 -29.00 -14.47
CA ASP A 122 -2.68 -29.69 -14.98
C ASP A 122 -1.45 -29.48 -14.08
N GLU A 123 -1.27 -28.28 -13.53
CA GLU A 123 -0.17 -28.00 -12.59
C GLU A 123 -0.42 -28.68 -11.25
N VAL A 124 -1.67 -28.67 -10.77
CA VAL A 124 -2.05 -29.35 -9.53
C VAL A 124 -1.80 -30.85 -9.64
N ARG A 125 -2.16 -31.48 -10.77
CA ARG A 125 -1.95 -32.92 -11.00
C ARG A 125 -0.48 -33.29 -11.19
N LYS A 126 0.35 -32.38 -11.73
CA LYS A 126 1.81 -32.57 -11.82
C LYS A 126 2.48 -32.56 -10.45
N PHE A 127 1.88 -31.89 -9.46
CA PHE A 127 2.44 -31.82 -8.13
C PHE A 127 2.36 -33.20 -7.46
N PRO A 128 3.48 -33.77 -6.98
CA PRO A 128 3.49 -35.12 -6.42
C PRO A 128 2.69 -35.17 -5.11
N LYS A 129 1.90 -36.23 -4.96
CA LYS A 129 1.17 -36.49 -3.72
C LYS A 129 2.16 -36.83 -2.60
N VAL A 130 2.03 -36.17 -1.45
CA VAL A 130 2.94 -36.36 -0.31
C VAL A 130 2.55 -37.54 0.57
N MET A 131 1.25 -37.85 0.68
CA MET A 131 0.74 -38.91 1.54
C MET A 131 -0.55 -39.52 0.99
N ASP A 132 -0.75 -40.82 1.23
CA ASP A 132 -2.01 -41.51 0.95
C ASP A 132 -2.90 -41.56 2.19
N TYR A 133 -4.18 -41.19 2.02
CA TYR A 133 -5.16 -41.26 3.09
C TYR A 133 -5.67 -42.71 3.28
N PRO A 134 -5.94 -43.15 4.53
CA PRO A 134 -6.63 -44.41 4.79
C PRO A 134 -8.00 -44.45 4.08
N LYS A 135 -8.44 -45.64 3.65
CA LYS A 135 -9.72 -45.81 2.94
C LYS A 135 -10.92 -45.40 3.79
N ASP A 136 -10.82 -45.52 5.11
CA ASP A 136 -11.88 -45.18 6.08
C ASP A 136 -11.83 -43.70 6.53
N TYR A 137 -11.01 -42.86 5.90
CA TYR A 137 -10.88 -41.46 6.27
C TYR A 137 -12.09 -40.64 5.81
N VAL A 138 -12.94 -40.27 6.76
CA VAL A 138 -14.06 -39.34 6.54
C VAL A 138 -13.59 -37.93 6.89
N TYR A 139 -13.66 -37.02 5.92
CA TYR A 139 -13.48 -35.59 6.16
C TYR A 139 -14.65 -35.11 7.02
N LYS A 140 -14.38 -34.73 8.27
CA LYS A 140 -15.37 -34.16 9.19
C LYS A 140 -15.58 -32.67 8.93
#